data_AF-S7QI01-F1
#
_entry.id   AF-S7QI01-F1
#
_cell.length_a   1.000
_cell.length_b   1.000
_cell.length_c   1.000
_cell.angle_alpha   90.00
_cell.angle_beta   90.00
_cell.angle_gamma   90.00
#
_symmetry.space_group_name_H-M   'P 1'
#
loop_
_entity.id
_entity.type
_entity.pdbx_description
1 polymer ?
#
loop_
_entity_poly.entity_id
_entity_poly.type
_entity_poly.pdbx_seq_one_letter_code
_entity_poly.pdbx_strand_id
1 'polypeptide(L)'
;MRTGRIEASIEAMALKQDLKLRTVVQFVRVHHRSTEWRTILYLSLDYPVPQAQASGWKYVNGDVNTLPYSYTLSSLPALLRDGADSPMAKSYTIPLTPNTPFPALPITLPNMALYLQSSLEESRKALHDSSSGMRKLAQLVNSCYPEDVPVYEESDLPERKGVRYRLRRVFGKKENRERGGGNEDVYELITPFVPDEQDL
;
A
#
# COMPACT_ATOMS: atom_id res chain seq x y z
N MET A 1 19.65 12.20 12.74
CA MET A 1 18.33 11.68 12.30
C MET A 1 17.80 10.77 13.39
N ARG A 2 16.57 10.97 13.88
CA ARG A 2 15.94 10.01 14.81
C ARG A 2 15.62 8.73 14.02
N THR A 3 16.29 7.64 14.32
CA THR A 3 16.02 6.33 13.72
C THR A 3 14.84 5.68 14.44
N GLY A 4 13.64 5.79 13.88
CA GLY A 4 12.49 5.03 14.35
C GLY A 4 12.68 3.52 14.10
N ARG A 5 12.15 2.69 15.00
CA ARG A 5 12.07 1.24 14.83
C ARG A 5 10.66 0.77 15.15
N ILE A 6 10.25 -0.29 14.48
CA ILE A 6 9.01 -1.01 14.71
C ILE A 6 9.37 -2.20 15.60
N GLU A 7 8.68 -2.32 16.73
CA GLU A 7 8.86 -3.39 17.70
C GLU A 7 7.56 -4.17 17.87
N ALA A 8 7.67 -5.42 18.29
CA ALA A 8 6.51 -6.20 18.67
C ALA A 8 5.93 -5.69 20.00
N SER A 9 4.66 -6.00 20.26
CA SER A 9 4.06 -5.76 21.57
C SER A 9 4.79 -6.58 22.64
N ILE A 10 4.71 -6.13 23.90
CA ILE A 10 5.30 -6.84 25.05
C ILE A 10 4.76 -8.27 25.15
N GLU A 11 3.47 -8.44 24.90
CA GLU A 11 2.79 -9.74 24.87
C GLU A 11 3.37 -10.68 23.81
N ALA A 12 3.64 -10.16 22.61
CA ALA A 12 4.23 -10.94 21.53
C ALA A 12 5.69 -11.32 21.81
N MET A 13 6.46 -10.41 22.43
CA MET A 13 7.84 -10.71 22.84
C MET A 13 7.89 -11.82 23.91
N ALA A 14 6.85 -11.95 24.74
CA ALA A 14 6.76 -12.99 25.75
C ALA A 14 6.61 -14.41 25.15
N LEU A 15 6.20 -14.54 23.87
CA LEU A 15 6.05 -15.82 23.19
C LEU A 15 7.39 -16.52 22.88
N LYS A 16 8.53 -15.82 23.01
CA LYS A 16 9.90 -16.36 22.78
C LYS A 16 10.07 -17.09 21.43
N GLN A 17 9.31 -16.70 20.43
CA GLN A 17 9.40 -17.22 19.06
C GLN A 17 10.01 -16.18 18.13
N ASP A 18 10.49 -16.60 16.96
CA ASP A 18 10.93 -15.68 15.92
C ASP A 18 9.76 -14.85 15.41
N LEU A 19 9.76 -13.56 15.72
CA LEU A 19 8.70 -12.63 15.34
C LEU A 19 8.97 -12.08 13.95
N LYS A 20 8.15 -12.51 12.98
CA LYS A 20 8.18 -12.01 11.61
C LYS A 20 7.01 -11.08 11.34
N LEU A 21 7.22 -10.11 10.46
CA LEU A 21 6.26 -9.07 10.12
C LEU A 21 5.57 -9.36 8.79
N ARG A 22 4.24 -9.51 8.82
CA ARG A 22 3.37 -9.51 7.63
C ARG A 22 2.99 -8.08 7.29
N THR A 23 2.94 -7.77 5.99
CA THR A 23 2.63 -6.43 5.49
C THR A 23 1.50 -6.49 4.48
N VAL A 24 0.47 -5.66 4.69
CA VAL A 24 -0.58 -5.39 3.72
C VAL A 24 -0.46 -3.93 3.30
N VAL A 25 -0.30 -3.69 2.01
CA VAL A 25 -0.27 -2.36 1.40
C VAL A 25 -1.68 -2.05 0.90
N GLN A 26 -2.25 -0.94 1.34
CA GLN A 26 -3.55 -0.49 0.87
C GLN A 26 -3.44 0.91 0.25
N PHE A 27 -4.00 1.07 -0.94
CA PHE A 27 -4.17 2.35 -1.61
C PHE A 27 -5.62 2.77 -1.45
N VAL A 28 -5.86 3.94 -0.87
CA VAL A 28 -7.21 4.46 -0.61
C VAL A 28 -7.41 5.86 -1.19
N ARG A 29 -8.61 6.13 -1.69
CA ARG A 29 -9.08 7.47 -2.03
C ARG A 29 -10.06 7.96 -0.99
N VAL A 30 -9.91 9.21 -0.56
CA VAL A 30 -10.84 9.86 0.37
C VAL A 30 -12.23 10.02 -0.26
N HIS A 31 -12.29 10.20 -1.58
CA HIS A 31 -13.53 10.37 -2.32
C HIS A 31 -13.42 9.73 -3.71
N HIS A 32 -14.53 9.21 -4.26
CA HIS A 32 -14.54 8.54 -5.56
C HIS A 32 -14.11 9.44 -6.74
N ARG A 33 -14.28 10.76 -6.60
CA ARG A 33 -13.80 11.78 -7.56
C ARG A 33 -12.38 12.29 -7.29
N SER A 34 -11.78 11.94 -6.15
CA SER A 34 -10.41 12.33 -5.82
C SER A 34 -9.46 11.75 -6.85
N THR A 35 -8.49 12.52 -7.31
CA THR A 35 -7.37 12.02 -8.09
C THR A 35 -6.27 11.46 -7.20
N GLU A 36 -6.13 12.01 -5.98
CA GLU A 36 -5.13 11.63 -4.98
C GLU A 36 -5.44 10.27 -4.35
N TRP A 37 -4.42 9.42 -4.27
CA TRP A 37 -4.41 8.18 -3.51
C TRP A 37 -3.49 8.33 -2.28
N ARG A 38 -3.85 7.66 -1.19
CA ARG A 38 -3.02 7.53 0.01
C ARG A 38 -2.63 6.08 0.19
N THR A 39 -1.40 5.85 0.65
CA THR A 39 -0.90 4.51 0.99
C THR A 39 -0.98 4.29 2.49
N ILE A 40 -1.63 3.21 2.91
CA ILE A 40 -1.67 2.71 4.28
C ILE A 40 -0.88 1.40 4.32
N LEU A 41 0.00 1.28 5.32
CA LEU A 41 0.70 0.04 5.62
C LEU A 41 0.08 -0.57 6.88
N TYR A 42 -0.48 -1.76 6.75
CA TYR A 42 -0.89 -2.55 7.90
C TYR A 42 0.18 -3.59 8.20
N LEU A 43 0.65 -3.57 9.44
CA LEU A 43 1.72 -4.41 9.92
C LEU A 43 1.14 -5.33 10.99
N SER A 44 1.32 -6.64 10.82
CA SER A 44 0.88 -7.64 11.77
C SER A 44 1.96 -8.71 11.96
N LEU A 45 1.92 -9.41 13.08
CA LEU A 45 2.80 -10.54 13.29
C LEU A 45 2.37 -11.71 12.39
N ASP A 46 3.36 -12.45 11.90
CA ASP A 46 3.13 -13.74 11.27
C ASP A 46 2.70 -14.75 12.34
N TYR A 47 1.54 -15.36 12.14
CA TYR A 47 1.01 -16.38 13.02
C TYR A 47 0.91 -17.70 12.25
N PRO A 48 1.33 -18.82 12.85
CA PRO A 48 1.19 -20.12 12.22
C PRO A 48 -0.29 -20.42 12.00
N VAL A 49 -0.62 -20.92 10.81
CA VAL A 49 -1.98 -21.34 10.47
C VAL A 49 -2.23 -22.72 11.10
N PRO A 50 -3.24 -22.89 11.97
CA PRO A 50 -3.54 -24.19 12.56
C PRO A 50 -3.89 -25.22 11.50
N GLN A 51 -3.44 -26.47 11.66
CA GLN A 51 -3.71 -27.54 10.69
C GLN A 51 -5.21 -27.83 10.54
N ALA A 52 -6.00 -27.63 11.60
CA ALA A 52 -7.45 -27.80 11.58
C ALA A 52 -8.21 -26.63 10.91
N GLN A 53 -7.51 -25.56 10.50
CA GLN A 53 -8.13 -24.41 9.89
C GLN A 53 -8.70 -24.77 8.51
N ALA A 54 -10.02 -24.69 8.37
CA ALA A 54 -10.68 -24.85 7.08
C ALA A 54 -10.11 -23.85 6.06
N SER A 55 -9.76 -24.36 4.88
CA SER A 55 -9.11 -23.59 3.82
C SER A 55 -7.78 -22.92 4.23
N GLY A 56 -7.03 -23.49 5.18
CA GLY A 56 -5.75 -22.94 5.66
C GLY A 56 -4.72 -22.68 4.55
N TRP A 57 -4.79 -23.46 3.46
CA TRP A 57 -3.92 -23.33 2.27
C TRP A 57 -3.91 -21.91 1.67
N LYS A 58 -5.03 -21.17 1.74
CA LYS A 58 -5.13 -19.82 1.16
C LYS A 58 -4.25 -18.77 1.87
N TYR A 59 -3.84 -19.05 3.10
CA TYR A 59 -2.98 -18.16 3.88
C TYR A 59 -1.48 -18.41 3.61
N VAL A 60 -1.14 -19.53 2.98
CA VAL A 60 0.25 -19.99 2.75
C VAL A 60 0.61 -20.15 1.27
N ASN A 61 -0.37 -20.13 0.36
CA ASN A 61 -0.19 -20.28 -1.08
C ASN A 61 0.39 -19.04 -1.79
N GLY A 62 0.66 -17.95 -1.07
CA GLY A 62 1.15 -16.70 -1.63
C GLY A 62 0.07 -15.87 -2.35
N ASP A 63 -1.21 -16.12 -2.11
CA ASP A 63 -2.28 -15.27 -2.65
C ASP A 63 -2.18 -13.84 -2.09
N VAL A 64 -1.94 -12.90 -3.00
CA VAL A 64 -1.75 -11.47 -2.70
C VAL A 64 -3.05 -10.74 -2.35
N ASN A 65 -4.21 -11.36 -2.63
CA ASN A 65 -5.52 -10.80 -2.29
C ASN A 65 -6.02 -11.30 -0.93
N THR A 66 -5.45 -12.39 -0.43
CA THR A 66 -5.80 -12.95 0.87
C THR A 66 -5.07 -12.20 1.98
N LEU A 67 -5.82 -11.75 2.99
CA LEU A 67 -5.24 -11.13 4.18
C LEU A 67 -4.53 -12.19 5.05
N PRO A 68 -3.46 -11.79 5.77
CA PRO A 68 -2.79 -12.68 6.72
C PRO A 68 -3.73 -13.34 7.74
N TYR A 69 -3.39 -14.57 8.15
CA TYR A 69 -4.18 -15.32 9.14
C TYR A 69 -4.37 -14.56 10.46
N SER A 70 -3.44 -13.70 10.85
CA SER A 70 -3.58 -12.83 12.03
C SER A 70 -4.87 -11.99 12.04
N TYR A 71 -5.44 -11.68 10.87
CA TYR A 71 -6.70 -10.94 10.76
C TYR A 71 -7.95 -11.79 11.03
N THR A 72 -7.81 -13.10 11.24
CA THR A 72 -8.89 -13.94 11.80
C THR A 72 -8.84 -14.01 13.32
N LEU A 73 -7.76 -13.56 13.94
CA LEU A 73 -7.54 -13.59 15.40
C LEU A 73 -7.95 -12.27 16.08
N SER A 74 -8.21 -11.23 15.30
CA SER A 74 -8.55 -9.88 15.79
C SER A 74 -9.59 -9.24 14.87
N SER A 75 -10.19 -8.14 15.32
CA SER A 75 -11.16 -7.41 14.51
C SER A 75 -10.49 -6.78 13.29
N LEU A 76 -11.07 -7.02 12.11
CA LEU A 76 -10.53 -6.49 10.87
C LEU A 76 -10.69 -4.96 10.82
N PRO A 77 -9.61 -4.20 10.52
CA PRO A 77 -9.68 -2.76 10.29
C PRO A 77 -10.76 -2.42 9.27
N ALA A 78 -11.55 -1.37 9.54
CA ALA A 78 -12.75 -1.05 8.76
C ALA A 78 -12.47 -0.95 7.26
N LEU A 79 -11.36 -0.30 6.88
CA LEU A 79 -10.97 -0.12 5.49
C LEU A 79 -10.59 -1.42 4.77
N LEU A 80 -10.25 -2.50 5.48
CA LEU A 80 -9.91 -3.79 4.88
C LEU A 80 -11.14 -4.70 4.68
N ARG A 81 -12.33 -4.29 5.14
CA ARG A 81 -13.57 -5.09 5.06
C ARG A 81 -14.15 -5.15 3.65
N ASP A 82 -13.94 -4.12 2.85
CA ASP A 82 -14.52 -3.99 1.50
C ASP A 82 -13.83 -4.86 0.43
N GLY A 83 -12.90 -5.72 0.84
CA GLY A 83 -12.15 -6.60 -0.04
C GLY A 83 -10.95 -5.93 -0.71
N ALA A 84 -10.24 -6.70 -1.54
CA ALA A 84 -8.94 -6.30 -2.05
C ALA A 84 -8.98 -5.33 -3.25
N ASP A 85 -10.12 -5.19 -3.92
CA ASP A 85 -10.25 -4.43 -5.18
C ASP A 85 -11.56 -3.63 -5.23
N SER A 86 -11.78 -2.76 -4.24
CA SER A 86 -12.89 -1.83 -4.27
C SER A 86 -12.53 -0.56 -5.07
N PRO A 87 -13.52 0.19 -5.61
CA PRO A 87 -13.25 1.42 -6.36
C PRO A 87 -12.50 2.49 -5.55
N MET A 88 -12.68 2.49 -4.22
CA MET A 88 -12.08 3.47 -3.31
C MET A 88 -10.89 2.93 -2.54
N ALA A 89 -10.73 1.61 -2.45
CA ALA A 89 -9.68 0.96 -1.69
C ALA A 89 -9.17 -0.29 -2.41
N LYS A 90 -7.86 -0.35 -2.65
CA LYS A 90 -7.20 -1.52 -3.26
C LYS A 90 -6.11 -2.01 -2.33
N SER A 91 -6.06 -3.30 -2.05
CA SER A 91 -5.06 -3.89 -1.17
C SER A 91 -4.22 -4.95 -1.86
N TYR A 92 -3.02 -5.12 -1.31
CA TYR A 92 -2.03 -6.10 -1.71
C TYR A 92 -1.32 -6.63 -0.47
N THR A 93 -1.47 -7.92 -0.19
CA THR A 93 -0.70 -8.62 0.82
C THR A 93 0.65 -9.01 0.23
N ILE A 94 1.75 -8.57 0.84
CA ILE A 94 3.09 -9.00 0.42
C ILE A 94 3.24 -10.50 0.76
N PRO A 95 3.38 -11.38 -0.24
CA PRO A 95 3.51 -12.81 0.00
C PRO A 95 4.93 -13.15 0.45
N LEU A 96 5.09 -14.33 1.06
CA LEU A 96 6.41 -14.89 1.32
C LEU A 96 7.02 -15.33 -0.01
N THR A 97 8.18 -14.80 -0.37
CA THR A 97 8.96 -15.30 -1.50
C THR A 97 10.39 -15.58 -1.07
N PRO A 98 11.15 -16.42 -1.82
CA PRO A 98 12.58 -16.63 -1.53
C PRO A 98 13.39 -15.33 -1.58
N ASN A 99 13.00 -14.39 -2.43
CA ASN A 99 13.70 -13.11 -2.63
C ASN A 99 13.23 -12.02 -1.65
N THR A 100 12.01 -12.15 -1.10
CA THR A 100 11.41 -11.20 -0.16
C THR A 100 10.83 -11.96 1.05
N PRO A 101 11.70 -12.46 1.96
CA PRO A 101 11.23 -13.06 3.19
C PRO A 101 10.58 -12.02 4.11
N PHE A 102 9.68 -12.46 4.99
CA PHE A 102 9.10 -11.56 5.99
C PHE A 102 10.20 -10.99 6.90
N PRO A 103 10.20 -9.68 7.18
CA PRO A 103 11.21 -9.08 8.04
C PRO A 103 11.08 -9.57 9.48
N ALA A 104 12.22 -9.78 10.14
CA ALA A 104 12.26 -10.03 11.57
C ALA A 104 12.06 -8.73 12.37
N LEU A 105 11.45 -8.84 13.55
CA LEU A 105 11.34 -7.74 14.50
C LEU A 105 12.44 -7.82 15.58
N PRO A 106 12.98 -6.67 16.06
CA PRO A 106 12.64 -5.31 15.65
C PRO A 106 13.22 -4.94 14.27
N ILE A 107 12.52 -4.09 13.53
CA ILE A 107 12.98 -3.56 12.23
C ILE A 107 13.07 -2.04 12.27
N THR A 108 14.15 -1.48 11.74
CA THR A 108 14.30 -0.02 11.60
C THR A 108 13.49 0.50 10.42
N LEU A 109 13.07 1.77 10.45
CA LEU A 109 12.35 2.36 9.31
C LEU A 109 13.12 2.32 7.98
N PRO A 110 14.45 2.56 7.93
CA PRO A 110 15.22 2.37 6.70
C PRO A 110 15.19 0.93 6.17
N ASN A 111 15.31 -0.07 7.05
CA ASN A 111 15.25 -1.48 6.63
C ASN A 111 13.83 -1.85 6.15
N MET A 112 12.80 -1.26 6.76
CA MET A 112 11.42 -1.41 6.29
C MET A 112 11.23 -0.81 4.90
N ALA A 113 11.83 0.35 4.63
CA ALA A 113 11.79 0.97 3.30
C ALA A 113 12.49 0.08 2.26
N LEU A 114 13.66 -0.46 2.57
CA LEU A 114 14.36 -1.43 1.69
C LEU A 114 13.51 -2.67 1.44
N TYR A 115 12.85 -3.22 2.46
CA TYR A 115 11.95 -4.36 2.29
C TYR A 115 10.78 -4.07 1.34
N LEU A 116 10.15 -2.90 1.49
CA LEU A 116 9.05 -2.46 0.61
C LEU A 116 9.56 -2.22 -0.82
N GLN A 117 10.75 -1.65 -0.97
CA GLN A 117 11.39 -1.45 -2.27
C GLN A 117 11.63 -2.78 -2.98
N SER A 118 12.27 -3.74 -2.30
CA SER A 118 12.52 -5.08 -2.86
C SER A 118 11.22 -5.78 -3.26
N SER A 119 10.17 -5.62 -2.46
CA SER A 119 8.83 -6.17 -2.77
C SER A 119 8.22 -5.55 -4.04
N LEU A 120 8.38 -4.24 -4.23
CA LEU A 120 7.93 -3.54 -5.43
C LEU A 120 8.77 -3.92 -6.66
N GLU A 121 10.08 -4.06 -6.51
CA GLU A 121 10.99 -4.49 -7.58
C GLU A 121 10.65 -5.91 -8.06
N GLU A 122 10.39 -6.84 -7.14
CA GLU A 122 9.95 -8.19 -7.49
C GLU A 122 8.61 -8.17 -8.24
N SER A 123 7.68 -7.32 -7.79
CA SER A 123 6.41 -7.11 -8.50
C SER A 123 6.60 -6.56 -9.92
N ARG A 124 7.55 -5.65 -10.12
CA ARG A 124 7.90 -5.09 -11.43
C ARG A 124 8.51 -6.15 -12.35
N LYS A 125 9.38 -7.02 -11.85
CA LYS A 125 9.92 -8.15 -12.62
C LYS A 125 8.83 -9.10 -13.09
N ALA A 126 7.79 -9.30 -12.28
CA ALA A 126 6.66 -10.17 -12.59
C ALA A 126 5.63 -9.55 -13.56
N LEU A 127 5.82 -8.32 -14.08
CA LEU A 127 4.83 -7.65 -14.95
C LEU A 127 4.43 -8.47 -16.19
N HIS A 128 5.38 -9.23 -16.72
CA HIS A 128 5.19 -10.08 -17.90
C HIS A 128 4.70 -11.50 -17.57
N ASP A 129 4.67 -11.88 -16.29
CA ASP A 129 4.12 -13.16 -15.84
C ASP A 129 2.61 -13.03 -15.58
N SER A 130 1.82 -13.29 -16.61
CA SER A 130 0.36 -13.15 -16.55
C SER A 130 -0.33 -14.12 -15.60
N SER A 131 0.34 -15.20 -15.19
CA SER A 131 -0.20 -16.19 -14.24
C SER A 131 0.00 -15.80 -12.78
N SER A 132 0.86 -14.82 -12.49
CA SER A 132 1.23 -14.48 -11.13
C SER A 132 0.50 -13.24 -10.61
N GLY A 133 -0.09 -13.36 -9.41
CA GLY A 133 -0.62 -12.22 -8.66
C GLY A 133 0.47 -11.21 -8.28
N MET A 134 1.75 -11.58 -8.41
CA MET A 134 2.90 -10.76 -8.01
C MET A 134 2.98 -9.44 -8.75
N ARG A 135 2.49 -9.32 -9.99
CA ARG A 135 2.46 -8.04 -10.73
C ARG A 135 1.49 -7.00 -10.18
N LYS A 136 0.57 -7.41 -9.31
CA LYS A 136 -0.53 -6.57 -8.82
C LYS A 136 0.00 -5.31 -8.13
N LEU A 137 1.02 -5.43 -7.28
CA LEU A 137 1.56 -4.27 -6.56
C LEU A 137 2.10 -3.20 -7.51
N ALA A 138 2.90 -3.57 -8.51
CA ALA A 138 3.41 -2.65 -9.52
C ALA A 138 2.28 -2.00 -10.32
N GLN A 139 1.24 -2.76 -10.70
CA GLN A 139 0.06 -2.22 -11.37
C GLN A 139 -0.70 -1.22 -10.49
N LEU A 140 -0.87 -1.53 -9.20
CA LEU A 140 -1.52 -0.65 -8.25
C LEU A 140 -0.74 0.66 -8.11
N VAL A 141 0.58 0.59 -7.89
CA VAL A 141 1.45 1.76 -7.80
C VAL A 141 1.35 2.61 -9.05
N ASN A 142 1.51 2.03 -10.24
CA ASN A 142 1.41 2.78 -11.51
C ASN A 142 0.02 3.40 -11.73
N SER A 143 -1.05 2.74 -11.27
CA SER A 143 -2.41 3.26 -11.40
C SER A 143 -2.77 4.33 -10.37
N CYS A 144 -2.15 4.28 -9.20
CA CYS A 144 -2.41 5.20 -8.09
C CYS A 144 -1.51 6.44 -8.14
N TYR A 145 -0.30 6.28 -8.65
CA TYR A 145 0.75 7.31 -8.71
C TYR A 145 1.37 7.38 -10.12
N PRO A 146 0.61 7.82 -11.14
CA PRO A 146 1.08 7.82 -12.52
C PRO A 146 2.22 8.81 -12.80
N GLU A 147 2.31 9.91 -12.03
CA GLU A 147 3.36 10.92 -12.17
C GLU A 147 4.71 10.44 -11.58
N ASP A 148 4.70 9.43 -10.70
CA ASP A 148 5.88 8.88 -10.03
C ASP A 148 6.49 7.69 -10.79
N VAL A 149 6.00 7.38 -11.99
CA VAL A 149 6.61 6.38 -12.86
C VAL A 149 7.82 7.04 -13.51
N PRO A 150 9.07 6.69 -13.14
CA PRO A 150 10.22 7.13 -13.91
C PRO A 150 10.00 6.64 -15.34
N VAL A 151 9.98 7.57 -16.28
CA VAL A 151 10.08 7.25 -17.70
C VAL A 151 11.42 6.57 -17.86
N TYR A 152 11.46 5.24 -17.75
CA TYR A 152 12.58 4.47 -18.25
C TYR A 152 12.61 4.76 -19.74
N GLU A 153 13.55 5.61 -20.17
CA GLU A 153 13.79 5.81 -21.59
C GLU A 153 13.99 4.44 -22.22
N GLU A 154 13.11 4.14 -23.15
CA GLU A 154 13.05 2.92 -23.95
C GLU A 154 14.20 2.93 -24.98
N SER A 155 15.44 3.16 -24.55
CA SER A 155 16.60 3.29 -25.43
C SER A 155 17.45 2.03 -25.55
N ASP A 156 17.15 0.94 -24.81
CA ASP A 156 17.95 -0.30 -24.83
C ASP A 156 17.16 -1.63 -24.94
N LEU A 157 15.92 -1.62 -25.44
CA LEU A 157 15.16 -2.86 -25.69
C LEU A 157 14.92 -3.06 -27.21
N PRO A 158 15.35 -4.19 -27.81
CA PRO A 158 15.12 -4.44 -29.22
C PRO A 158 13.62 -4.60 -29.52
N GLU A 159 13.15 -3.76 -30.44
CA GLU A 159 11.79 -3.66 -30.96
C GLU A 159 11.08 -5.01 -31.13
N ARG A 160 10.01 -5.26 -30.37
CA ARG A 160 8.96 -6.21 -30.76
C ARG A 160 7.55 -5.67 -30.49
N LYS A 161 7.00 -5.08 -31.55
CA LYS A 161 5.57 -5.04 -31.94
C LYS A 161 4.55 -5.36 -30.84
N GLY A 162 3.95 -4.29 -30.32
CA GLY A 162 2.49 -4.16 -30.35
C GLY A 162 1.76 -4.38 -29.04
N VAL A 163 1.78 -3.40 -28.14
CA VAL A 163 0.58 -3.02 -27.33
C VAL A 163 0.64 -1.51 -27.10
N ARG A 164 -0.42 -0.80 -27.54
CA ARG A 164 -0.56 0.65 -27.40
C ARG A 164 -0.67 1.04 -25.92
N TYR A 165 0.42 1.45 -25.30
CA TYR A 165 0.35 2.34 -24.15
C TYR A 165 -0.03 3.74 -24.67
N ARG A 166 -1.22 4.22 -24.27
CA ARG A 166 -1.64 5.60 -24.55
C ARG A 166 -0.80 6.55 -23.70
N LEU A 167 0.40 6.90 -24.17
CA LEU A 167 1.11 8.08 -23.70
C LEU A 167 0.27 9.31 -24.07
N ARG A 168 -0.21 9.99 -23.03
CA ARG A 168 -0.93 11.26 -23.13
C ARG A 168 0.09 12.31 -23.57
N ARG A 169 0.14 12.57 -24.88
CA ARG A 169 0.89 13.70 -25.46
C ARG A 169 0.46 15.00 -24.79
N VAL A 170 1.39 15.66 -24.11
CA VAL A 170 1.31 17.07 -23.75
C VAL A 170 2.13 17.85 -24.76
N PHE A 171 1.47 18.58 -25.67
CA PHE A 171 2.01 19.76 -26.35
C PHE A 171 0.84 20.59 -26.92
N GLY A 172 0.82 21.91 -26.65
CA GLY A 172 0.18 22.86 -27.57
C GLY A 172 -0.80 23.89 -27.00
N LYS A 173 -0.28 24.77 -26.13
CA LYS A 173 -0.54 26.23 -25.99
C LYS A 173 -1.47 26.93 -27.03
N LYS A 174 -2.43 27.73 -26.50
CA LYS A 174 -3.01 29.06 -26.91
C LYS A 174 -4.55 29.06 -26.85
N GLU A 175 -5.31 30.11 -26.53
CA GLU A 175 -5.21 31.39 -25.79
C GLU A 175 -6.65 31.98 -25.76
N ASN A 176 -7.00 32.76 -24.73
CA ASN A 176 -8.11 33.75 -24.63
C ASN A 176 -9.59 33.32 -24.54
N ARG A 177 -10.20 33.56 -23.36
CA ARG A 177 -11.23 34.59 -23.08
C ARG A 177 -11.64 34.52 -21.59
N GLU A 178 -11.26 35.52 -20.82
CA GLU A 178 -12.13 36.58 -20.26
C GLU A 178 -12.97 36.19 -19.03
N ARG A 179 -12.55 36.77 -17.89
CA ARG A 179 -13.33 37.46 -16.83
C ARG A 179 -14.47 36.72 -16.11
N GLY A 180 -14.33 36.64 -14.78
CA GLY A 180 -15.47 36.75 -13.85
C GLY A 180 -15.22 36.18 -12.45
N GLY A 181 -15.01 37.06 -11.45
CA GLY A 181 -15.21 36.92 -9.98
C GLY A 181 -14.60 35.69 -9.27
N GLY A 182 -13.79 35.78 -8.23
CA GLY A 182 -13.91 36.70 -7.09
C GLY A 182 -14.97 36.20 -6.11
N ASN A 183 -14.63 35.20 -5.28
CA ASN A 183 -14.85 35.29 -3.82
C ASN A 183 -13.99 34.25 -3.10
N GLU A 184 -13.18 34.75 -2.19
CA GLU A 184 -12.43 34.01 -1.19
C GLU A 184 -13.41 33.64 -0.08
N ASP A 185 -13.81 32.38 0.01
CA ASP A 185 -14.49 31.87 1.20
C ASP A 185 -13.51 30.98 1.97
N VAL A 186 -12.68 31.68 2.74
CA VAL A 186 -11.95 31.15 3.90
C VAL A 186 -13.00 30.73 4.92
N TYR A 187 -13.12 29.43 5.18
CA TYR A 187 -13.73 28.96 6.43
C TYR A 187 -12.64 28.42 7.34
N GLU A 188 -12.20 29.31 8.22
CA GLU A 188 -11.46 29.05 9.43
C GLU A 188 -12.38 28.27 10.39
N LEU A 189 -12.29 26.94 10.38
CA LEU A 189 -12.92 26.11 11.40
C LEU A 189 -12.10 26.21 12.69
N ILE A 190 -12.33 27.31 13.40
CA ILE A 190 -12.00 27.45 14.82
C ILE A 190 -12.78 26.37 15.57
N THR A 191 -12.08 25.40 16.15
CA THR A 191 -12.62 24.59 17.24
C THR A 191 -12.59 25.45 18.51
N PRO A 192 -13.73 25.90 19.07
CA PRO A 192 -13.72 26.44 20.41
C PRO A 192 -13.49 25.28 21.38
N PHE A 193 -12.24 25.14 21.82
CA PHE A 193 -11.94 24.41 23.05
C PHE A 193 -12.61 25.19 24.19
N VAL A 194 -13.58 24.58 24.85
CA VAL A 194 -14.05 25.03 26.17
C VAL A 194 -13.08 24.42 27.18
N PRO A 195 -12.19 25.20 27.83
CA PRO A 195 -11.52 24.72 29.02
C PRO A 195 -12.55 24.62 30.15
N ASP A 196 -12.64 23.46 30.78
CA ASP A 196 -13.34 23.33 32.06
C ASP A 196 -12.62 24.23 33.08
N GLU A 197 -13.33 25.21 33.63
CA GLU A 197 -12.84 25.99 34.76
C GLU A 197 -12.72 25.06 35.98
N GLN A 198 -11.52 25.10 36.58
CA GLN A 198 -11.11 24.33 37.74
C GLN A 198 -11.81 24.79 39.03
N ASP A 199 -12.02 23.82 39.91
CA ASP A 199 -11.88 23.88 41.37
C ASP A 199 -12.44 25.08 42.15
N LEU A 200 -13.48 24.78 42.94
CA LEU A 200 -13.62 25.19 44.35
C LEU A 200 -14.42 24.15 45.14
#